data_AF-A0A6V8E4T3-F1
#
_entry.id   AF-A0A6V8E4T3-F1
#
_cell.length_a   1.000
_cell.length_b   1.000
_cell.length_c   1.000
_cell.angle_alpha   90.00
_cell.angle_beta   90.00
_cell.angle_gamma   90.00
#
_symmetry.space_group_name_H-M   'P 1'
#
loop_
_entity.id
_entity.type
_entity.pdbx_description
1 polymer ?
#
loop_
_entity_poly.entity_id
_entity_poly.type
_entity_poly.pdbx_seq_one_letter_code
_entity_poly.pdbx_strand_id
1 'polypeptide(L)'
;MIIECPECSKSLRFPGNAIIVKCPECEQIINVEQIILNKRGWRIASIGMILCFHYYFLAILALGLPFGTSNVGVMVLIIMIGTLIAITGLILAITDKLGKNNKMIVLEIIALIAVLSHAYVVGTMGSIS
;
A
#
# COMPACT_ATOMS: atom_id res chain seq x y z
N MET A 1 -11.21 -7.61 -20.20
CA MET A 1 -10.81 -6.72 -19.07
C MET A 1 -10.76 -5.29 -19.57
N ILE A 2 -10.85 -4.32 -18.66
CA ILE A 2 -10.66 -2.89 -18.96
C ILE A 2 -9.44 -2.43 -18.15
N ILE A 3 -8.45 -1.85 -18.83
CA ILE A 3 -7.34 -1.13 -18.18
C ILE A 3 -7.24 0.27 -18.79
N GLU A 4 -6.62 1.19 -18.09
CA GLU A 4 -6.27 2.50 -18.63
C GLU A 4 -4.83 2.47 -19.14
N CYS A 5 -4.60 3.07 -20.30
CA CYS A 5 -3.25 3.30 -20.79
C CYS A 5 -2.51 4.23 -19.82
N PRO A 6 -1.30 3.89 -19.36
CA PRO A 6 -0.56 4.72 -18.41
C PRO A 6 -0.09 6.05 -19.00
N GLU A 7 -0.07 6.19 -20.33
CA GLU A 7 0.44 7.37 -21.03
C GLU A 7 -0.67 8.32 -21.49
N CYS A 8 -1.75 7.80 -22.06
CA CYS A 8 -2.87 8.63 -22.56
C CYS A 8 -4.16 8.51 -21.75
N SER A 9 -4.18 7.72 -20.66
CA SER A 9 -5.35 7.48 -19.80
C SER A 9 -6.58 6.93 -20.53
N LYS A 10 -6.45 6.48 -21.78
CA LYS A 10 -7.57 5.92 -22.52
C LYS A 10 -7.90 4.51 -22.06
N SER A 11 -9.19 4.22 -21.93
CA SER A 11 -9.68 2.88 -21.57
C SER A 11 -9.47 1.90 -22.72
N LEU A 12 -8.68 0.85 -22.48
CA LEU A 12 -8.41 -0.23 -23.40
C LEU A 12 -9.23 -1.46 -23.00
N ARG A 13 -9.98 -2.02 -23.95
CA ARG A 13 -10.68 -3.30 -23.82
C ARG A 13 -9.94 -4.38 -24.60
N PHE A 14 -9.62 -5.48 -23.93
CA PHE A 14 -9.03 -6.66 -24.57
C PHE A 14 -9.51 -7.96 -23.91
N PRO A 15 -9.40 -9.10 -24.64
CA PRO A 15 -9.68 -10.43 -24.12
C PRO A 15 -8.75 -10.75 -22.95
N GLY A 16 -9.25 -11.49 -21.95
CA GLY A 16 -8.54 -11.75 -20.69
C GLY A 16 -7.19 -12.48 -20.78
N ASN A 17 -6.85 -13.00 -21.97
CA ASN A 17 -5.63 -13.77 -22.21
C ASN A 17 -4.54 -12.98 -22.97
N ALA A 18 -4.74 -11.67 -23.20
CA ALA A 18 -3.74 -10.84 -23.87
C ALA A 18 -2.57 -10.54 -22.91
N ILE A 19 -1.35 -10.96 -23.28
CA ILE A 19 -0.12 -10.69 -22.53
C ILE A 19 0.41 -9.29 -22.85
N ILE A 20 0.31 -8.90 -24.13
CA ILE A 20 0.81 -7.63 -24.66
C ILE A 20 -0.32 -6.95 -25.42
N VAL A 21 -0.56 -5.67 -25.12
CA VAL A 21 -1.61 -4.86 -25.73
C VAL A 21 -0.98 -3.56 -26.22
N LYS A 22 -1.15 -3.25 -27.51
CA LYS A 22 -0.72 -1.96 -28.06
C LYS A 22 -1.87 -0.96 -27.88
N CYS A 23 -1.58 0.21 -27.32
CA CYS A 23 -2.55 1.30 -27.26
C CYS A 23 -2.81 1.83 -28.68
N PRO A 24 -4.06 1.94 -29.16
CA PRO A 24 -4.37 2.44 -30.49
C PRO A 24 -4.21 3.96 -30.63
N GLU A 25 -4.06 4.71 -29.52
CA GLU A 25 -3.88 6.17 -29.58
C GLU A 25 -2.41 6.60 -29.47
N CYS A 26 -1.70 6.13 -28.45
CA CYS A 26 -0.30 6.52 -28.23
C CYS A 26 0.70 5.48 -28.76
N GLU A 27 0.22 4.41 -29.37
CA GLU A 27 1.02 3.29 -29.89
C GLU A 27 1.90 2.56 -28.86
N GLN A 28 1.76 2.90 -27.58
CA GLN A 28 2.53 2.31 -26.50
C GLN A 28 2.24 0.81 -26.36
N ILE A 29 3.30 0.01 -26.27
CA ILE A 29 3.22 -1.43 -26.02
C ILE A 29 3.12 -1.65 -24.51
N ILE A 30 1.98 -2.18 -24.08
CA ILE A 30 1.66 -2.39 -22.67
C ILE A 30 1.72 -3.90 -22.40
N ASN A 31 2.53 -4.30 -21.43
CA ASN A 31 2.46 -5.66 -20.89
C ASN A 31 1.40 -5.71 -19.78
N VAL A 32 0.35 -6.51 -19.99
CA VAL A 32 -0.82 -6.60 -19.10
C VAL A 32 -0.44 -7.21 -17.75
N GLU A 33 0.47 -8.18 -17.75
CA GLU A 33 0.97 -8.82 -16.53
C GLU A 33 1.65 -7.81 -15.62
N GLN A 34 2.38 -6.86 -16.20
CA GLN A 34 3.06 -5.78 -15.48
C GLN A 34 2.10 -4.74 -14.87
N ILE A 35 0.88 -4.59 -15.39
CA ILE A 35 -0.15 -3.71 -14.80
C ILE A 35 -0.85 -4.40 -13.64
N ILE A 36 -1.09 -5.70 -13.76
CA ILE A 36 -1.69 -6.50 -12.69
C ILE A 36 -0.74 -6.59 -11.49
N LEU A 37 0.56 -6.77 -11.73
CA LEU A 37 1.61 -6.75 -10.70
C LEU A 37 1.68 -5.40 -9.97
N ASN A 38 1.55 -4.27 -10.68
CA ASN A 38 1.59 -2.92 -10.11
C ASN A 38 0.54 -2.69 -9.00
N LYS A 39 -0.63 -3.37 -9.05
CA LYS A 39 -1.65 -3.25 -7.98
C LYS A 39 -1.40 -4.18 -6.79
N ARG A 40 -0.53 -5.18 -6.92
CA ARG A 40 -0.34 -6.23 -5.90
C ARG A 40 0.39 -5.69 -4.66
N GLY A 41 1.50 -4.96 -4.85
CA GLY A 41 2.27 -4.37 -3.75
C GLY A 41 1.43 -3.41 -2.91
N TRP A 42 0.71 -2.49 -3.56
CA TRP A 42 -0.15 -1.53 -2.87
C TRP A 42 -1.33 -2.17 -2.14
N ARG A 43 -1.91 -3.26 -2.68
CA ARG A 43 -2.94 -4.04 -1.98
C ARG A 43 -2.42 -4.65 -0.67
N ILE A 44 -1.25 -5.28 -0.72
CA ILE A 44 -0.62 -5.86 0.49
C ILE A 44 -0.28 -4.75 1.48
N ALA A 45 0.27 -3.63 1.00
CA ALA A 45 0.57 -2.46 1.82
C ALA A 45 -0.68 -1.92 2.53
N SER A 46 -1.81 -1.80 1.81
CA SER A 46 -3.06 -1.28 2.37
C SER A 46 -3.59 -2.14 3.52
N ILE A 47 -3.50 -3.47 3.40
CA ILE A 47 -3.89 -4.39 4.48
C ILE A 47 -2.99 -4.18 5.70
N GLY A 48 -1.67 -4.11 5.49
CA GLY A 48 -0.72 -3.85 6.56
C GLY A 48 -0.92 -2.50 7.24
N MET A 49 -1.24 -1.45 6.47
CA MET A 49 -1.52 -0.11 7.00
C MET A 49 -2.79 -0.10 7.86
N ILE A 50 -3.86 -0.79 7.46
CA ILE A 50 -5.08 -0.89 8.28
C ILE A 50 -4.78 -1.55 9.64
N LEU A 51 -4.00 -2.64 9.64
CA LEU A 51 -3.56 -3.32 10.86
C LEU A 51 -2.65 -2.43 11.72
N CYS A 52 -1.72 -1.71 11.10
CA CYS A 52 -0.78 -0.83 11.78
C CYS A 52 -1.47 0.36 12.46
N PHE A 53 -2.41 0.99 11.76
CA PHE A 53 -3.14 2.17 12.24
C PHE A 53 -4.50 1.81 12.87
N HIS A 54 -4.77 0.53 13.16
CA HIS A 54 -6.08 0.07 13.64
C HIS A 54 -6.55 0.81 14.90
N TYR A 55 -5.61 1.18 15.76
CA TYR A 55 -5.90 1.91 17.00
C TYR A 55 -6.54 3.28 16.73
N TYR A 56 -6.05 4.03 15.74
CA TYR A 56 -6.63 5.32 15.36
C TYR A 56 -8.01 5.15 14.74
N PHE A 57 -8.21 4.10 13.94
CA PHE A 57 -9.52 3.78 13.37
C PHE A 57 -10.55 3.47 14.46
N LEU A 58 -10.16 2.67 15.46
CA LEU A 58 -11.00 2.40 16.62
C LEU A 58 -11.28 3.66 17.43
N ALA A 59 -10.28 4.51 17.68
CA ALA A 59 -10.45 5.77 18.41
C ALA A 59 -11.43 6.75 17.71
N ILE A 60 -11.41 6.80 16.38
CA ILE A 60 -12.35 7.62 15.59
C ILE A 60 -13.76 7.03 15.61
N LEU A 61 -13.90 5.72 15.39
CA LEU A 61 -15.21 5.04 15.40
C LEU A 61 -15.87 5.08 16.79
N ALA A 62 -15.03 5.08 17.83
CA ALA A 62 -15.39 5.20 19.23
C ALA A 62 -15.91 6.57 19.66
N LEU A 63 -15.96 7.58 18.78
CA LEU A 63 -16.29 8.97 19.12
C LEU A 63 -15.43 9.52 20.28
N GLY A 64 -14.17 9.09 20.39
CA GLY A 64 -13.27 9.54 21.46
C GLY A 64 -13.61 8.99 22.85
N LEU A 65 -14.49 7.99 22.97
CA LEU A 65 -14.70 7.30 24.24
C LEU A 65 -13.47 6.46 24.58
N PRO A 66 -13.05 6.41 25.85
CA PRO A 66 -11.93 5.59 26.30
C PRO A 66 -12.33 4.12 26.24
N PHE A 67 -12.19 3.49 25.08
CA PHE A 67 -12.18 2.04 24.99
C PHE A 67 -10.92 1.57 25.69
N GLY A 68 -11.09 1.10 26.93
CA GLY A 68 -10.03 0.53 27.74
C GLY A 68 -9.34 -0.57 26.95
N THR A 69 -8.13 -0.29 26.48
CA THR A 69 -7.26 -1.30 25.90
C THR A 69 -6.70 -2.11 27.07
N SER A 70 -7.52 -3.03 27.59
CA SER A 70 -7.11 -3.95 28.66
C SER A 70 -5.94 -4.86 28.26
N ASN A 71 -5.52 -4.83 26.98
CA ASN A 71 -4.40 -5.62 26.45
C ASN A 71 -3.48 -4.78 25.54
N VAL A 72 -2.71 -3.85 26.13
CA VAL A 72 -1.65 -3.09 25.44
C VAL A 72 -0.68 -4.03 24.68
N GLY A 73 -0.37 -5.20 25.25
CA GLY A 73 0.50 -6.20 24.59
C GLY A 73 -0.07 -6.73 23.27
N VAL A 74 -1.38 -6.99 23.20
CA VAL A 74 -2.04 -7.43 21.96
C VAL A 74 -2.04 -6.32 20.92
N MET A 75 -2.24 -5.07 21.36
CA MET A 75 -2.17 -3.90 20.48
C MET A 75 -0.78 -3.76 19.85
N VAL A 76 0.29 -3.83 20.65
CA VAL A 76 1.67 -3.74 20.15
C VAL A 76 1.98 -4.88 19.19
N LEU A 77 1.53 -6.11 19.48
CA LEU A 77 1.72 -7.26 18.61
C LEU A 77 1.03 -7.09 17.24
N ILE A 78 -0.22 -6.62 17.23
CA ILE A 78 -0.95 -6.32 15.98
C ILE A 78 -0.24 -5.23 15.19
N ILE A 79 0.21 -4.16 15.86
CA ILE A 79 0.93 -3.07 15.22
C ILE A 79 2.21 -3.59 14.57
N MET A 80 3.01 -4.40 15.28
CA MET A 80 4.26 -4.99 14.79
C MET A 80 4.04 -5.88 13.56
N ILE A 81 3.01 -6.74 13.58
CA ILE A 81 2.65 -7.56 12.43
C ILE A 81 2.19 -6.67 11.26
N GLY A 82 1.36 -5.67 11.55
CA GLY A 82 0.87 -4.70 10.57
C GLY A 82 2.00 -3.93 9.89
N THR A 83 2.99 -3.45 10.64
CA THR A 83 4.17 -2.76 10.08
C THR A 83 5.00 -3.67 9.19
N LEU A 84 5.26 -4.91 9.58
CA LEU A 84 6.00 -5.86 8.74
C LEU A 84 5.30 -6.10 7.40
N ILE A 85 3.97 -6.29 7.43
CA ILE A 85 3.15 -6.48 6.22
C ILE A 85 3.16 -5.21 5.37
N ALA A 86 2.99 -4.04 5.99
CA ALA A 86 2.96 -2.75 5.30
C ALA A 86 4.30 -2.46 4.60
N ILE A 87 5.42 -2.64 5.32
CA ILE A 87 6.77 -2.46 4.78
C ILE A 87 7.00 -3.40 3.59
N THR A 88 6.66 -4.68 3.73
CA THR A 88 6.83 -5.66 2.64
C THR A 88 6.03 -5.27 1.40
N GLY A 89 4.77 -4.85 1.57
CA GLY A 89 3.92 -4.39 0.47
C GLY A 89 4.43 -3.11 -0.19
N LEU A 90 4.93 -2.16 0.61
CA LEU A 90 5.47 -0.89 0.12
C LEU A 90 6.80 -1.07 -0.62
N ILE A 91 7.70 -1.94 -0.12
CA ILE A 91 8.95 -2.28 -0.82
C ILE A 91 8.64 -2.84 -2.20
N LEU A 92 7.72 -3.81 -2.29
CA LEU A 92 7.29 -4.38 -3.58
C LEU A 92 6.71 -3.30 -4.52
N ALA A 93 5.88 -2.41 -3.99
CA ALA A 93 5.29 -1.31 -4.78
C ALA A 93 6.35 -0.32 -5.27
N ILE A 94 7.37 -0.01 -4.45
CA ILE A 94 8.49 0.87 -4.81
C ILE A 94 9.35 0.21 -5.88
N THR A 95 9.74 -1.06 -5.72
CA THR A 95 10.57 -1.77 -6.72
C THR A 95 9.90 -1.84 -8.07
N ASP A 96 8.57 -2.05 -8.11
CA ASP A 96 7.80 -2.10 -9.34
C ASP A 96 7.77 -0.75 -10.08
N LYS A 97 7.80 0.36 -9.34
CA LYS A 97 7.74 1.72 -9.90
C LYS A 97 9.11 2.34 -10.17
N LEU A 98 10.13 1.93 -9.43
CA LEU A 98 11.52 2.31 -9.67
C LEU A 98 11.98 1.83 -11.05
N GLY A 99 11.65 0.57 -11.41
CA GLY A 99 11.98 0.00 -12.72
C GLY A 99 11.25 0.65 -13.90
N LYS A 100 10.18 1.42 -13.65
CA LYS A 100 9.34 2.06 -14.67
C LYS A 100 9.47 3.60 -14.70
N ASN A 101 10.38 4.16 -13.90
CA ASN A 101 10.57 5.61 -13.74
C ASN A 101 9.26 6.39 -13.52
N ASN A 102 8.33 5.80 -12.76
CA ASN A 102 7.02 6.40 -12.52
C ASN A 102 7.11 7.40 -11.37
N LYS A 103 6.75 8.67 -11.62
CA LYS A 103 6.76 9.75 -10.61
C LYS A 103 5.86 9.47 -9.40
N MET A 104 4.87 8.58 -9.54
CA MET A 104 4.00 8.17 -8.42
C MET A 104 4.76 7.42 -7.30
N ILE A 105 6.01 7.00 -7.54
CA ILE A 105 6.88 6.39 -6.51
C ILE A 105 7.00 7.24 -5.23
N VAL A 106 6.88 8.56 -5.36
CA VAL A 106 6.96 9.51 -4.24
C VAL A 106 5.89 9.20 -3.19
N LEU A 107 4.68 8.79 -3.60
CA LEU A 107 3.59 8.50 -2.68
C LEU A 107 3.88 7.25 -1.83
N GLU A 108 4.51 6.23 -2.41
CA GLU A 108 4.88 5.02 -1.67
C GLU A 108 6.04 5.27 -0.72
N ILE A 109 6.99 6.13 -1.10
CA ILE A 109 8.08 6.55 -0.21
C ILE A 109 7.51 7.32 0.99
N ILE A 110 6.58 8.25 0.77
CA ILE A 110 5.89 8.98 1.85
C ILE A 110 5.16 8.00 2.77
N ALA A 111 4.42 7.04 2.20
CA ALA A 111 3.72 6.02 2.98
C ALA A 111 4.69 5.16 3.82
N LEU A 112 5.86 4.81 3.26
CA LEU A 112 6.89 4.05 3.97
C LEU A 112 7.46 4.84 5.15
N ILE A 113 7.76 6.13 4.96
CA ILE A 113 8.23 7.01 6.03
C ILE A 113 7.17 7.13 7.13
N ALA A 114 5.89 7.26 6.78
CA ALA A 114 4.81 7.32 7.76
C ALA A 114 4.69 6.03 8.60
N VAL A 115 4.77 4.86 7.95
CA VAL A 115 4.74 3.55 8.63
C VAL A 115 5.94 3.38 9.57
N LEU A 116 7.15 3.77 9.13
CA LEU A 116 8.36 3.71 9.96
C LEU A 116 8.30 4.67 11.14
N SER A 117 7.81 5.89 10.93
CA SER A 117 7.65 6.89 11.99
C SER A 117 6.66 6.41 13.05
N HIS A 118 5.55 5.81 12.61
CA HIS A 118 4.57 5.22 13.52
C HIS A 118 5.16 4.05 14.32
N ALA A 119 5.90 3.14 13.67
CA ALA A 119 6.58 2.04 14.36
C ALA A 119 7.56 2.55 15.43
N TYR A 120 8.31 3.61 15.12
CA TYR A 120 9.24 4.23 16.06
C TYR A 120 8.51 4.82 17.28
N VAL A 121 7.40 5.55 17.06
CA VAL A 121 6.59 6.10 18.16
C VAL A 121 6.03 4.98 19.04
N VAL A 122 5.46 3.94 18.46
CA VAL A 122 4.89 2.82 19.25
C VAL A 122 5.98 2.05 20.00
N GLY A 123 7.13 1.81 19.38
CA GLY A 123 8.27 1.14 20.02
C GLY A 123 8.85 1.96 21.18
N THR A 124 8.91 3.28 21.04
CA THR A 124 9.38 4.18 22.11
C THR A 124 8.36 4.35 23.23
N MET A 125 7.05 4.32 22.94
CA MET A 125 6.01 4.34 23.97
C MET A 125 6.11 3.15 24.94
N GLY A 126 6.44 1.95 24.44
CA GLY A 126 6.67 0.77 25.29
C GLY A 126 7.98 0.79 26.09
N SER A 127 8.91 1.70 25.79
CA SER A 127 10.18 1.86 26.49
C SER A 127 10.12 2.87 27.65
N ILE A 128 9.03 3.63 27.77
CA ILE A 128 8.85 4.67 28.79
C ILE A 128 8.04 4.14 30.00
N SER A 129 7.58 2.88 29.96
CA SER A 129 6.88 2.20 31.07
C SER A 129 7.82 1.40 31.96
#